data_AF-A0A7J7IUK2-F1
#
_entry.id   AF-A0A7J7IUK2-F1
#
_cell.length_a   1.000
_cell.length_b   1.000
_cell.length_c   1.000
_cell.angle_alpha   90.00
_cell.angle_beta   90.00
_cell.angle_gamma   90.00
#
_symmetry.space_group_name_H-M   'P 1'
#
loop_
_entity.id
_entity.type
_entity.pdbx_description
1 polymer ?
#
loop_
_entity_poly.entity_id
_entity_poly.type
_entity_poly.pdbx_seq_one_letter_code
_entity_poly.pdbx_strand_id
1 'polypeptide(L)'
;MFDRMIEMSGSDEQEFIEWIKSKAESVKEANIYESKSWLLTGTSIFPNNISLKMVSYMTSKQDKNVALSSITLTSMLNNPENDSNVELQEEVNSLLKSMLSDCTSPEDKINSDIFKCIPKDMQANILKKAALECQDVIMKCSLLLLLIKTNSFYAREYGLMLVEALFEAEIKDSPNNRNNVYRRYFANDALPLLLSENSAATEKKILLSWLDKAFQYYIIIAFQSGKEG
;
A
#
# COMPACT_ATOMS: atom_id res chain seq x y z
N MET A 1 12.53 3.20 38.70
CA MET A 1 12.09 3.38 37.29
C MET A 1 11.01 4.45 37.22
N PHE A 2 9.92 4.32 37.98
CA PHE A 2 8.84 5.31 38.05
C PHE A 2 9.26 6.68 38.62
N ASP A 3 10.11 6.71 39.65
CA ASP A 3 10.56 7.99 40.25
C ASP A 3 11.44 8.85 39.32
N ARG A 4 12.07 8.25 38.31
CA ARG A 4 12.83 9.00 37.29
C ARG A 4 11.93 9.61 36.22
N MET A 5 10.67 9.18 36.08
CA MET A 5 9.78 9.61 34.99
C MET A 5 9.07 10.94 35.25
N ILE A 6 8.91 11.34 36.51
CA ILE A 6 8.10 12.51 36.89
C ILE A 6 8.85 13.84 36.64
N GLU A 7 10.16 13.81 36.41
CA GLU A 7 11.03 14.99 36.25
C GLU A 7 11.84 15.00 34.95
N MET A 8 11.50 14.16 33.97
CA MET A 8 12.30 14.02 32.74
C MET A 8 12.21 15.28 31.87
N SER A 9 13.36 15.88 31.58
CA SER A 9 13.48 16.88 30.53
C SER A 9 13.39 16.21 29.14
N GLY A 10 13.20 17.00 28.08
CA GLY A 10 13.12 16.45 26.72
C GLY A 10 14.37 15.68 26.26
N SER A 11 15.56 15.95 26.83
CA SER A 11 16.75 15.15 26.50
C SER A 11 16.79 13.83 27.27
N ASP A 12 16.31 13.81 28.52
CA ASP A 12 16.21 12.60 29.33
C ASP A 12 15.21 11.60 28.71
N GLU A 13 14.12 12.10 28.11
CA GLU A 13 13.13 11.29 27.41
C GLU A 13 13.77 10.53 26.23
N GLN A 14 14.49 11.23 25.36
CA GLN A 14 15.10 10.61 24.20
C GLN A 14 16.16 9.56 24.59
N GLU A 15 17.01 9.86 25.58
CA GLU A 15 18.00 8.90 26.09
C GLU A 15 17.34 7.64 26.64
N PHE A 16 16.23 7.80 27.37
CA PHE A 16 15.51 6.67 27.93
C PHE A 16 14.81 5.83 26.86
N ILE A 17 14.27 6.46 25.80
CA ILE A 17 13.70 5.76 24.64
C ILE A 17 14.78 4.95 23.92
N GLU A 18 15.97 5.53 23.69
CA GLU A 18 17.09 4.79 23.11
C GLU A 18 17.54 3.63 23.99
N TRP A 19 17.57 3.83 25.31
CA TRP A 19 17.89 2.76 26.26
C TRP A 19 16.88 1.61 26.20
N ILE A 20 15.58 1.89 26.14
CA ILE A 20 14.53 0.86 26.00
C ILE A 20 14.73 0.08 24.69
N LYS A 21 14.95 0.78 23.56
CA LYS A 21 15.17 0.13 22.26
C LYS A 21 16.40 -0.77 22.28
N SER A 22 17.51 -0.27 22.82
CA SER A 22 18.76 -1.05 22.99
C SER A 22 18.55 -2.27 23.88
N LYS A 23 17.83 -2.11 24.99
CA LYS A 23 17.53 -3.22 25.91
C LYS A 23 16.67 -4.27 25.24
N ALA A 24 15.61 -3.87 24.55
CA ALA A 24 14.73 -4.77 23.82
C ALA A 24 15.49 -5.56 22.73
N GLU A 25 16.39 -4.91 21.97
CA GLU A 25 17.19 -5.59 20.95
C GLU A 25 18.18 -6.57 21.56
N SER A 26 18.82 -6.21 22.69
CA SER A 26 19.83 -7.06 23.35
C SER A 26 19.29 -8.42 23.83
N VAL A 27 17.99 -8.50 24.13
CA VAL A 27 17.34 -9.72 24.64
C VAL A 27 16.55 -10.46 23.56
N LYS A 28 16.42 -9.88 22.36
CA LYS A 28 15.52 -10.36 21.30
C LYS A 28 15.85 -11.76 20.80
N GLU A 29 17.13 -12.04 20.56
CA GLU A 29 17.58 -13.35 20.07
C GLU A 29 17.38 -14.45 21.12
N ALA A 30 17.58 -14.13 22.40
CA ALA A 30 17.44 -15.08 23.50
C ALA A 30 15.96 -15.28 23.91
N ASN A 31 15.17 -14.21 23.93
CA ASN A 31 13.79 -14.23 24.38
C ASN A 31 12.96 -13.09 23.74
N ILE A 32 12.23 -13.43 22.68
CA ILE A 32 11.35 -12.50 21.97
C ILE A 32 10.23 -11.93 22.85
N TYR A 33 9.74 -12.68 23.84
CA TYR A 33 8.68 -12.20 24.75
C TYR A 33 9.21 -11.14 25.71
N GLU A 34 10.45 -11.31 26.20
CA GLU A 34 11.09 -10.29 27.02
C GLU A 34 11.32 -9.01 26.21
N SER A 35 11.84 -9.14 24.98
CA SER A 35 12.00 -8.00 24.06
C SER A 35 10.68 -7.25 23.85
N LYS A 36 9.60 -7.99 23.54
CA LYS A 36 8.25 -7.41 23.38
C LYS A 36 7.72 -6.77 24.66
N SER A 37 8.04 -7.31 25.84
CA SER A 37 7.62 -6.71 27.11
C SER A 37 8.29 -5.35 27.37
N TRP A 38 9.57 -5.20 26.99
CA TRP A 38 10.27 -3.92 27.03
C TRP A 38 9.64 -2.90 26.08
N LEU A 39 9.34 -3.32 24.85
CA LEU A 39 8.71 -2.46 23.84
C LEU A 39 7.28 -2.07 24.23
N LEU A 40 6.51 -3.00 24.80
CA LEU A 40 5.17 -2.72 25.33
C LEU A 40 5.23 -1.71 26.47
N THR A 41 6.17 -1.89 27.40
CA THR A 41 6.38 -0.95 28.51
C THR A 41 6.71 0.44 27.98
N GLY A 42 7.69 0.52 27.07
CA GLY A 42 8.09 1.80 26.50
C GLY A 42 6.98 2.48 25.69
N THR A 43 6.25 1.74 24.85
CA THR A 43 5.12 2.30 24.09
C THR A 43 3.94 2.70 24.97
N SER A 44 3.80 2.13 26.16
CA SER A 44 2.80 2.55 27.14
C SER A 44 3.21 3.86 27.83
N ILE A 45 4.51 4.07 28.06
CA ILE A 45 5.04 5.31 28.67
C ILE A 45 5.09 6.44 27.63
N PHE A 46 5.53 6.15 26.41
CA PHE A 46 5.68 7.11 25.31
C PHE A 46 4.77 6.74 24.11
N PRO A 47 3.44 6.85 24.26
CA PRO A 47 2.49 6.39 23.25
C PRO A 47 2.58 7.14 21.93
N ASN A 48 3.16 8.34 21.88
CA ASN A 48 3.27 9.12 20.65
C ASN A 48 4.63 8.97 19.96
N ASN A 49 5.60 8.28 20.57
CA ASN A 49 6.92 8.14 19.98
C ASN A 49 6.90 7.13 18.81
N ILE A 50 7.04 7.64 17.58
CA ILE A 50 7.04 6.82 16.37
C ILE A 50 8.24 5.86 16.32
N SER A 51 9.44 6.28 16.75
CA SER A 51 10.64 5.43 16.66
C SER A 51 10.48 4.14 17.47
N LEU A 52 9.86 4.25 18.64
CA LEU A 52 9.60 3.10 19.51
C LEU A 52 8.49 2.21 18.97
N LYS A 53 7.43 2.81 18.41
CA LYS A 53 6.36 2.07 17.72
C LYS A 53 6.87 1.34 16.47
N MET A 54 7.81 1.92 15.71
CA MET A 54 8.44 1.27 14.56
C MET A 54 9.23 0.03 14.99
N VAL A 55 10.04 0.10 16.05
CA VAL A 55 10.75 -1.08 16.57
C VAL A 55 9.77 -2.16 17.05
N SER A 56 8.69 -1.77 17.74
CA SER A 56 7.61 -2.69 18.16
C SER A 56 6.92 -3.36 16.98
N TYR A 57 6.61 -2.59 15.93
CA TYR A 57 6.02 -3.07 14.70
C TYR A 57 6.94 -4.07 13.98
N MET A 58 8.20 -3.71 13.75
CA MET A 58 9.18 -4.55 13.05
C MET A 58 9.45 -5.86 13.80
N THR A 59 9.57 -5.80 15.13
CA THR A 59 9.74 -6.99 15.98
C THR A 59 8.51 -7.90 15.89
N SER A 60 7.30 -7.32 15.88
CA SER A 60 6.05 -8.09 15.73
C SER A 60 5.91 -8.71 14.34
N LYS A 61 6.34 -7.99 13.30
CA LYS A 61 6.33 -8.44 11.90
C LYS A 61 7.29 -9.61 11.69
N GLN A 62 8.50 -9.53 12.24
CA GLN A 62 9.50 -10.60 12.20
C GLN A 62 9.01 -11.88 12.92
N ASP A 63 8.27 -11.72 14.02
CA ASP A 63 7.60 -12.82 14.72
C ASP A 63 6.29 -13.28 14.04
N LYS A 64 6.00 -12.76 12.83
CA LYS A 64 4.79 -13.10 12.04
C LYS A 64 3.47 -12.83 12.78
N ASN A 65 3.47 -11.93 13.77
CA ASN A 65 2.28 -11.55 14.49
C ASN A 65 1.53 -10.45 13.74
N VAL A 66 0.78 -10.86 12.72
CA VAL A 66 0.01 -9.98 11.83
C VAL A 66 -0.97 -9.08 12.61
N ALA A 67 -1.62 -9.62 13.64
CA ALA A 67 -2.59 -8.89 14.43
C ALA A 67 -1.94 -7.71 15.19
N LEU A 68 -0.85 -7.96 15.91
CA LEU A 68 -0.16 -6.90 16.63
C LEU A 68 0.52 -5.90 15.69
N SER A 69 1.13 -6.39 14.60
CA SER A 69 1.73 -5.52 13.59
C SER A 69 0.71 -4.58 12.96
N SER A 70 -0.45 -5.09 12.55
CA SER A 70 -1.51 -4.24 11.95
C SER A 70 -2.08 -3.22 12.94
N ILE A 71 -2.25 -3.58 14.22
CA ILE A 71 -2.70 -2.64 15.26
C ILE A 71 -1.66 -1.53 15.48
N THR A 72 -0.39 -1.88 15.65
CA THR A 72 0.68 -0.91 15.87
C THR A 72 0.83 0.02 14.66
N LEU A 73 0.82 -0.52 13.45
CA LEU A 73 0.87 0.25 12.21
C LEU A 73 -0.32 1.20 12.08
N THR A 74 -1.54 0.71 12.32
CA THR A 74 -2.76 1.53 12.32
C THR A 74 -2.66 2.68 13.32
N SER A 75 -2.09 2.42 14.51
CA SER A 75 -1.87 3.46 15.52
C SER A 75 -0.86 4.53 15.09
N MET A 76 0.14 4.16 14.28
CA MET A 76 1.11 5.11 13.72
C MET A 76 0.49 5.95 12.61
N LEU A 77 -0.28 5.32 11.72
CA LEU A 77 -0.95 5.96 10.58
C LEU A 77 -2.09 6.89 11.00
N ASN A 78 -2.73 6.64 12.15
CA ASN A 78 -3.76 7.53 12.69
C ASN A 78 -3.21 8.85 13.25
N ASN A 79 -1.91 8.95 13.52
CA ASN A 79 -1.31 10.19 14.01
C ASN A 79 -0.79 11.02 12.82
N PRO A 80 -1.40 12.18 12.50
CA PRO A 80 -0.98 13.01 11.37
C PRO A 80 0.44 13.56 11.48
N GLU A 81 1.00 13.68 12.70
CA GLU A 81 2.39 14.10 12.88
C GLU A 81 3.38 13.12 12.23
N ASN A 82 2.96 11.86 12.06
CA ASN A 82 3.78 10.80 11.47
C ASN A 82 3.76 10.79 9.94
N ASP A 83 2.93 11.60 9.27
CA ASP A 83 2.84 11.61 7.81
C ASP A 83 4.18 11.95 7.13
N SER A 84 5.01 12.75 7.79
CA SER A 84 6.35 13.15 7.29
C SER A 84 7.47 12.15 7.64
N ASN A 85 7.17 11.09 8.40
CA ASN A 85 8.18 10.12 8.83
C ASN A 85 8.59 9.20 7.67
N VAL A 86 9.86 9.31 7.24
CA VAL A 86 10.40 8.58 6.08
C VAL A 86 10.31 7.05 6.26
N GLU A 87 10.69 6.54 7.42
CA GLU A 87 10.72 5.09 7.71
C GLU A 87 9.31 4.47 7.60
N LEU A 88 8.30 5.16 8.13
CA LEU A 88 6.90 4.73 8.02
C LEU A 88 6.41 4.75 6.56
N GLN A 89 6.77 5.79 5.79
CA GLN A 89 6.38 5.86 4.38
C GLN A 89 7.06 4.76 3.55
N GLU A 90 8.33 4.46 3.81
CA GLU A 90 9.04 3.35 3.17
C GLU A 90 8.39 2.01 3.47
N GLU A 91 7.98 1.78 4.73
CA GLU A 91 7.28 0.56 5.12
C GLU A 91 5.90 0.47 4.45
N VAL A 92 5.12 1.55 4.43
CA VAL A 92 3.83 1.59 3.71
C VAL A 92 4.04 1.26 2.22
N ASN A 93 5.05 1.83 1.59
CA ASN A 93 5.39 1.54 0.19
C ASN A 93 5.80 0.07 0.00
N SER A 94 6.50 -0.53 0.96
CA SER A 94 6.84 -1.96 0.95
C SER A 94 5.58 -2.83 0.99
N LEU A 95 4.62 -2.51 1.89
CA LEU A 95 3.33 -3.19 1.96
C LEU A 95 2.55 -3.10 0.64
N LEU A 96 2.49 -1.91 0.05
CA LEU A 96 1.81 -1.69 -1.23
C LEU A 96 2.46 -2.47 -2.37
N LYS A 97 3.80 -2.52 -2.43
CA LYS A 97 4.52 -3.34 -3.42
C LYS A 97 4.18 -4.82 -3.29
N SER A 98 4.13 -5.34 -2.06
CA SER A 98 3.72 -6.74 -1.82
C SER A 98 2.26 -7.00 -2.18
N MET A 99 1.38 -6.00 -2.05
CA MET A 99 -0.01 -6.11 -2.48
C MET A 99 -0.18 -6.11 -4.01
N LEU A 100 0.75 -5.48 -4.73
CA LEU A 100 0.78 -5.44 -6.19
C LEU A 100 1.55 -6.62 -6.81
N SER A 101 2.35 -7.33 -6.02
CA SER A 101 3.05 -8.54 -6.47
C SER A 101 2.14 -9.76 -6.35
N ASP A 102 2.48 -10.83 -7.07
CA ASP A 102 1.77 -12.12 -6.97
C ASP A 102 2.02 -12.86 -5.63
N CYS A 103 2.49 -12.15 -4.58
CA CYS A 103 2.77 -12.68 -3.25
C CYS A 103 3.64 -13.94 -3.26
N THR A 104 4.70 -13.92 -4.08
CA THR A 104 5.56 -15.09 -4.32
C THR A 104 6.48 -15.38 -3.14
N SER A 105 6.87 -14.35 -2.37
CA SER A 105 7.73 -14.50 -1.19
C SER A 105 6.91 -14.64 0.11
N PRO A 106 7.45 -15.29 1.16
CA PRO A 106 6.80 -15.34 2.48
C PRO A 106 6.68 -13.95 3.12
N GLU A 107 7.59 -13.03 2.82
CA GLU A 107 7.53 -11.65 3.28
C GLU A 107 6.36 -10.91 2.63
N ASP A 108 6.13 -11.09 1.33
CA ASP A 108 4.99 -10.49 0.63
C ASP A 108 3.65 -10.94 1.22
N LYS A 109 3.56 -12.21 1.63
CA LYS A 109 2.35 -12.74 2.30
C LYS A 109 2.11 -12.06 3.63
N ILE A 110 3.14 -11.93 4.47
CA ILE A 110 3.04 -11.24 5.76
C ILE A 110 2.63 -9.78 5.55
N ASN A 111 3.27 -9.08 4.59
CA ASN A 111 2.93 -7.72 4.23
C ASN A 111 1.47 -7.59 3.77
N SER A 112 1.03 -8.49 2.90
CA SER A 112 -0.34 -8.54 2.40
C SER A 112 -1.34 -8.77 3.54
N ASP A 113 -1.04 -9.70 4.45
CA ASP A 113 -1.90 -10.02 5.60
C ASP A 113 -1.97 -8.85 6.58
N ILE A 114 -0.85 -8.19 6.88
CA ILE A 114 -0.81 -6.97 7.71
C ILE A 114 -1.70 -5.90 7.09
N PHE A 115 -1.52 -5.62 5.80
CA PHE A 115 -2.29 -4.59 5.11
C PHE A 115 -3.79 -4.90 5.11
N LYS A 116 -4.18 -6.17 4.89
CA LYS A 116 -5.58 -6.60 4.93
C LYS A 116 -6.24 -6.43 6.31
N CYS A 117 -5.46 -6.48 7.40
CA CYS A 117 -5.94 -6.27 8.76
C CYS A 117 -6.09 -4.79 9.17
N ILE A 118 -5.55 -3.85 8.40
CA ILE A 118 -5.76 -2.40 8.62
C ILE A 118 -7.24 -2.06 8.39
N PRO A 119 -7.84 -1.07 9.08
CA PRO A 119 -9.20 -0.62 8.77
C PRO A 119 -9.41 -0.23 7.30
N LYS A 120 -10.57 -0.57 6.72
CA LYS A 120 -10.84 -0.39 5.27
C LYS A 120 -10.75 1.06 4.80
N ASP A 121 -11.21 2.01 5.60
CA ASP A 121 -11.12 3.43 5.26
C ASP A 121 -9.66 3.91 5.22
N MET A 122 -8.83 3.39 6.12
CA MET A 122 -7.40 3.68 6.16
C MET A 122 -6.65 3.00 5.00
N GLN A 123 -6.97 1.74 4.67
CA GLN A 123 -6.44 1.08 3.46
C GLN A 123 -6.72 1.93 2.21
N ALA A 124 -7.95 2.44 2.09
CA ALA A 124 -8.35 3.29 0.98
C ALA A 124 -7.58 4.61 0.96
N ASN A 125 -7.43 5.29 2.10
CA ASN A 125 -6.68 6.54 2.19
C ASN A 125 -5.20 6.36 1.82
N ILE A 126 -4.57 5.27 2.27
CA ILE A 126 -3.18 4.92 1.90
C ILE A 126 -3.06 4.76 0.39
N LEU A 127 -3.93 3.94 -0.22
CA LEU A 127 -3.91 3.67 -1.67
C LEU A 127 -4.16 4.94 -2.48
N LYS A 128 -5.10 5.79 -2.04
CA LYS A 128 -5.39 7.08 -2.66
C LYS A 128 -4.18 8.01 -2.63
N LYS A 129 -3.58 8.22 -1.44
CA LYS A 129 -2.42 9.09 -1.27
C LYS A 129 -1.26 8.62 -2.15
N ALA A 130 -0.93 7.32 -2.06
CA ALA A 130 0.13 6.71 -2.86
C ALA A 130 -0.14 6.86 -4.37
N ALA A 131 -1.37 6.63 -4.84
CA ALA A 131 -1.70 6.76 -6.27
C ALA A 131 -1.62 8.21 -6.77
N LEU A 132 -1.97 9.20 -5.95
CA LEU A 132 -1.94 10.61 -6.33
C LEU A 132 -0.51 11.17 -6.36
N GLU A 133 0.37 10.69 -5.49
CA GLU A 133 1.77 11.10 -5.40
C GLU A 133 2.68 10.32 -6.39
N CYS A 134 2.20 9.18 -6.90
CA CYS A 134 2.95 8.32 -7.81
C CYS A 134 3.16 8.97 -9.19
N GLN A 135 4.42 9.06 -9.62
CA GLN A 135 4.82 9.59 -10.92
C GLN A 135 4.79 8.54 -12.04
N ASP A 136 4.99 7.27 -11.70
CA ASP A 136 4.93 6.17 -12.67
C ASP A 136 3.47 5.83 -12.98
N VAL A 137 3.07 5.98 -14.24
CA VAL A 137 1.66 5.83 -14.65
C VAL A 137 1.15 4.42 -14.40
N ILE A 138 1.96 3.39 -14.64
CA ILE A 138 1.52 1.99 -14.47
C ILE A 138 1.35 1.66 -12.99
N MET A 139 2.28 2.10 -12.14
CA MET A 139 2.19 1.94 -10.70
C MET A 139 1.00 2.71 -10.14
N LYS A 140 0.80 3.96 -10.56
CA LYS A 140 -0.41 4.75 -10.24
C LYS A 140 -1.68 3.99 -10.61
N CYS A 141 -1.76 3.49 -11.84
CA CYS A 141 -2.92 2.73 -12.32
C CYS A 141 -3.12 1.43 -11.52
N SER A 142 -2.04 0.77 -11.10
CA SER A 142 -2.08 -0.43 -10.27
C SER A 142 -2.60 -0.17 -8.87
N LEU A 143 -2.20 0.94 -8.26
CA LEU A 143 -2.72 1.37 -6.96
C LEU A 143 -4.21 1.74 -7.04
N LEU A 144 -4.64 2.44 -8.10
CA LEU A 144 -6.06 2.76 -8.31
C LEU A 144 -6.91 1.51 -8.56
N LEU A 145 -6.39 0.56 -9.34
CA LEU A 145 -7.05 -0.71 -9.60
C LEU A 145 -7.21 -1.51 -8.30
N LEU A 146 -6.16 -1.55 -7.46
CA LEU A 146 -6.20 -2.18 -6.15
C LEU A 146 -7.21 -1.48 -5.21
N LEU A 147 -7.28 -0.15 -5.22
CA LEU A 147 -8.28 0.62 -4.47
C LEU A 147 -9.70 0.23 -4.88
N ILE A 148 -9.99 0.19 -6.17
CA ILE A 148 -11.32 -0.15 -6.68
C ILE A 148 -11.69 -1.61 -6.36
N LYS A 149 -10.74 -2.54 -6.52
CA LYS A 149 -10.93 -3.96 -6.17
C LYS A 149 -11.21 -4.18 -4.68
N THR A 150 -10.54 -3.41 -3.82
CA THR A 150 -10.66 -3.57 -2.36
C THR A 150 -11.85 -2.80 -1.78
N ASN A 151 -12.30 -1.75 -2.46
CA ASN A 151 -13.44 -0.93 -2.07
C ASN A 151 -14.15 -0.35 -3.31
N SER A 152 -15.18 -1.06 -3.78
CA SER A 152 -15.91 -0.73 -5.02
C SER A 152 -16.66 0.61 -4.98
N PHE A 153 -16.87 1.19 -3.80
CA PHE A 153 -17.40 2.55 -3.65
C PHE A 153 -16.59 3.58 -4.47
N TYR A 154 -15.28 3.37 -4.60
CA TYR A 154 -14.37 4.24 -5.34
C TYR A 154 -14.33 4.00 -6.84
N ALA A 155 -15.04 3.00 -7.37
CA ALA A 155 -15.07 2.69 -8.79
C ALA A 155 -15.53 3.88 -9.65
N ARG A 156 -16.50 4.65 -9.15
CA ARG A 156 -17.05 5.81 -9.88
C ARG A 156 -16.09 7.00 -9.91
N GLU A 157 -15.48 7.31 -8.78
CA GLU A 157 -14.59 8.47 -8.65
C GLU A 157 -13.24 8.22 -9.34
N TYR A 158 -12.65 7.05 -9.09
CA TYR A 158 -11.28 6.76 -9.53
C TYR A 158 -11.21 5.91 -10.80
N GLY A 159 -12.32 5.30 -11.23
CA GLY A 159 -12.35 4.50 -12.45
C GLY A 159 -12.14 5.32 -13.72
N LEU A 160 -12.74 6.50 -13.80
CA LEU A 160 -12.50 7.40 -14.93
C LEU A 160 -11.06 7.91 -14.94
N MET A 161 -10.55 8.33 -13.77
CA MET A 161 -9.17 8.80 -13.61
C MET A 161 -8.14 7.72 -14.00
N LEU A 162 -8.40 6.45 -13.68
CA LEU A 162 -7.59 5.31 -14.11
C LEU A 162 -7.52 5.21 -15.64
N VAL A 163 -8.67 5.29 -16.32
CA VAL A 163 -8.72 5.18 -17.78
C VAL A 163 -8.09 6.39 -18.47
N GLU A 164 -8.37 7.61 -17.97
CA GLU A 164 -7.77 8.84 -18.49
C GLU A 164 -6.25 8.81 -18.39
N ALA A 165 -5.69 8.43 -17.23
CA ALA A 165 -4.25 8.31 -17.05
C ALA A 165 -3.60 7.32 -18.03
N LEU A 166 -4.23 6.16 -18.26
CA LEU A 166 -3.74 5.18 -19.23
C LEU A 166 -3.77 5.71 -20.67
N PHE A 167 -4.84 6.43 -21.05
CA PHE A 167 -5.00 6.94 -22.40
C PHE A 167 -4.08 8.14 -22.66
N GLU A 168 -3.90 9.03 -21.69
CA GLU A 168 -2.95 10.13 -21.79
C GLU A 168 -1.51 9.62 -21.97
N ALA A 169 -1.11 8.61 -21.20
CA ALA A 169 0.20 7.99 -21.34
C ALA A 169 0.36 7.24 -22.67
N GLU A 170 -0.69 6.55 -23.15
CA GLU A 170 -0.70 5.95 -24.48
C GLU A 170 -0.46 6.99 -25.58
N ILE A 171 -1.15 8.13 -25.54
CA ILE A 171 -1.01 9.20 -26.53
C ILE A 171 0.39 9.79 -26.50
N LYS A 172 0.96 9.98 -25.31
CA LYS A 172 2.28 10.58 -25.14
C LYS A 172 3.42 9.66 -25.59
N ASP A 173 3.39 8.39 -25.18
CA ASP A 173 4.53 7.49 -25.32
C ASP A 173 4.43 6.56 -26.53
N SER A 174 3.21 6.29 -27.03
CA SER A 174 2.96 5.27 -28.04
C SER A 174 1.76 5.58 -28.95
N PRO A 175 1.64 6.79 -29.53
CA PRO A 175 0.43 7.24 -30.24
C PRO A 175 0.03 6.33 -31.41
N ASN A 176 0.99 5.67 -32.06
CA ASN A 176 0.76 4.81 -33.21
C ASN A 176 0.89 3.31 -32.91
N ASN A 177 1.32 2.94 -31.70
CA ASN A 177 1.46 1.53 -31.33
C ASN A 177 0.24 1.09 -30.52
N ARG A 178 -0.60 0.26 -31.12
CA ARG A 178 -1.82 -0.28 -30.47
C ARG A 178 -1.54 -1.54 -29.63
N ASN A 179 -0.36 -2.12 -29.70
CA ASN A 179 0.12 -3.16 -28.79
C ASN A 179 1.15 -2.55 -27.83
N ASN A 180 0.65 -1.72 -26.90
CA ASN A 180 1.46 -1.07 -25.88
C ASN A 180 1.01 -1.52 -24.47
N VAL A 181 1.85 -1.23 -23.47
CA VAL A 181 1.62 -1.65 -22.09
C VAL A 181 0.34 -1.03 -21.51
N TYR A 182 0.05 0.24 -21.83
CA TYR A 182 -1.15 0.93 -21.36
C TYR A 182 -2.43 0.31 -21.89
N ARG A 183 -2.47 -0.03 -23.18
CA ARG A 183 -3.64 -0.65 -23.80
C ARG A 183 -3.85 -2.09 -23.32
N ARG A 184 -2.75 -2.83 -23.08
CA ARG A 184 -2.80 -4.13 -22.40
C ARG A 184 -3.39 -4.02 -21.00
N TYR A 185 -2.89 -3.09 -20.19
CA TYR A 185 -3.35 -2.86 -18.82
C TYR A 185 -4.83 -2.44 -18.79
N PHE A 186 -5.20 -1.53 -19.69
CA PHE A 186 -6.59 -1.09 -19.84
C PHE A 186 -7.52 -2.26 -20.21
N ALA A 187 -7.19 -3.02 -21.26
CA ALA A 187 -8.08 -4.05 -21.78
C ALA A 187 -8.21 -5.25 -20.83
N ASN A 188 -7.10 -5.70 -20.23
CA ASN A 188 -7.08 -6.93 -19.43
C ASN A 188 -7.43 -6.73 -17.97
N ASP A 189 -7.11 -5.57 -17.38
CA ASP A 189 -7.26 -5.35 -15.95
C ASP A 189 -8.32 -4.29 -15.64
N ALA A 190 -8.18 -3.09 -16.20
CA ALA A 190 -9.03 -1.96 -15.83
C ALA A 190 -10.47 -2.12 -16.35
N LEU A 191 -10.65 -2.39 -17.64
CA LEU A 191 -11.97 -2.47 -18.26
C LEU A 191 -12.85 -3.58 -17.65
N PRO A 192 -12.38 -4.83 -17.46
CA PRO A 192 -13.20 -5.88 -16.85
C PRO A 192 -13.67 -5.51 -15.44
N LEU A 193 -12.79 -4.92 -14.63
CA LEU A 193 -13.12 -4.46 -13.29
C LEU A 193 -14.21 -3.37 -13.34
N LEU A 194 -14.03 -2.35 -14.18
CA LEU A 194 -14.99 -1.25 -14.31
C LEU A 194 -16.35 -1.71 -14.85
N LEU A 195 -16.38 -2.72 -15.73
CA LEU A 195 -17.63 -3.33 -16.19
C LEU A 195 -18.33 -4.11 -15.07
N SER A 196 -17.58 -4.82 -14.24
CA SER A 196 -18.12 -5.61 -13.13
C SER A 196 -18.68 -4.73 -12.00
N GLU A 197 -18.00 -3.65 -11.65
CA GLU A 197 -18.35 -2.78 -10.52
C GLU A 197 -19.23 -1.60 -10.93
N ASN A 198 -19.29 -1.25 -12.22
CA ASN A 198 -19.77 0.06 -12.66
C ASN A 198 -20.60 0.03 -13.96
N SER A 199 -21.42 -1.00 -14.18
CA SER A 199 -22.26 -1.12 -15.38
C SER A 199 -23.30 0.01 -15.55
N ALA A 200 -23.62 0.77 -14.50
CA ALA A 200 -24.74 1.74 -14.50
C ALA A 200 -24.35 3.23 -14.57
N ALA A 201 -23.09 3.61 -14.28
CA ALA A 201 -22.72 5.02 -14.11
C ALA A 201 -21.98 5.64 -15.31
N THR A 202 -21.45 4.83 -16.23
CA THR A 202 -20.69 5.33 -17.39
C THR A 202 -21.63 5.66 -18.55
N GLU A 203 -21.48 6.85 -19.14
CA GLU A 203 -22.27 7.24 -20.31
C GLU A 203 -22.07 6.22 -21.44
N LYS A 204 -23.16 5.78 -22.07
CA LYS A 204 -23.13 4.74 -23.12
C LYS A 204 -22.11 5.03 -24.22
N LYS A 205 -21.95 6.30 -24.60
CA LYS A 205 -20.99 6.74 -25.63
C LYS A 205 -19.54 6.50 -25.21
N ILE A 206 -19.20 6.79 -23.95
CA ILE A 206 -17.87 6.56 -23.38
C ILE A 206 -17.60 5.06 -23.33
N LEU A 207 -18.56 4.28 -22.84
CA LEU A 207 -18.45 2.84 -22.76
C LEU A 207 -18.21 2.18 -24.13
N LEU A 208 -18.93 2.62 -25.17
CA LEU A 208 -18.71 2.11 -26.54
C LEU A 208 -17.30 2.45 -27.04
N SER A 209 -16.79 3.64 -26.74
CA SER A 209 -15.43 4.02 -27.10
C SER A 209 -14.37 3.17 -26.38
N TRP A 210 -14.60 2.84 -25.11
CA TRP A 210 -13.75 1.96 -24.31
C TRP A 210 -13.73 0.54 -24.88
N LEU A 211 -14.90 -0.01 -25.20
CA LEU A 211 -15.03 -1.32 -25.82
C LEU A 211 -14.35 -1.38 -27.20
N ASP A 212 -14.50 -0.36 -28.03
CA ASP A 212 -13.84 -0.29 -29.33
C ASP A 212 -12.30 -0.31 -29.19
N LYS A 213 -11.74 0.46 -28.25
CA LYS A 213 -10.29 0.45 -27.97
C LYS A 213 -9.80 -0.92 -27.51
N ALA A 214 -10.51 -1.58 -26.61
CA ALA A 214 -10.16 -2.93 -26.14
C ALA A 214 -10.28 -3.97 -27.26
N PHE A 215 -11.33 -3.87 -28.08
CA PHE A 215 -11.54 -4.75 -29.23
C PHE A 215 -10.40 -4.63 -30.25
N GLN A 216 -9.97 -3.41 -30.59
CA GLN A 216 -8.82 -3.18 -31.46
C GLN A 216 -7.54 -3.84 -30.91
N TYR A 217 -7.32 -3.77 -29.59
CA TYR A 217 -6.19 -4.43 -28.94
C TYR A 217 -6.22 -5.95 -29.08
N TYR A 218 -7.36 -6.57 -28.76
CA TYR A 218 -7.51 -8.03 -28.86
C TYR A 218 -7.35 -8.54 -30.29
N ILE A 219 -7.88 -7.82 -31.29
CA ILE A 219 -7.66 -8.13 -32.71
C ILE A 219 -6.16 -8.18 -33.01
N ILE A 220 -5.42 -7.14 -32.64
CA ILE A 220 -4.00 -7.02 -32.98
C ILE A 220 -3.19 -8.15 -32.35
N ILE A 221 -3.47 -8.50 -31.09
CA ILE A 221 -2.81 -9.63 -30.44
C ILE A 221 -3.15 -10.94 -31.14
N ALA A 222 -4.42 -11.19 -31.44
CA ALA A 222 -4.83 -12.44 -32.10
C ALA A 222 -4.15 -12.63 -33.47
N PHE A 223 -4.00 -11.55 -34.26
CA PHE A 223 -3.29 -11.59 -35.55
C PHE A 223 -1.77 -11.66 -35.43
N GLN A 224 -1.19 -11.26 -34.30
CA GLN A 224 0.25 -11.39 -34.03
C GLN A 224 0.61 -12.79 -33.51
N SER A 225 -0.23 -13.38 -32.65
CA SER A 225 -0.05 -14.77 -32.17
C SER A 225 -0.19 -15.82 -33.28
N GLY A 226 -0.87 -15.50 -34.38
CA GLY A 226 -1.00 -16.38 -35.54
C GLY A 226 0.21 -16.40 -36.49
N LYS A 227 1.27 -15.64 -36.21
CA LYS A 227 2.50 -15.58 -37.04
C LYS A 227 3.68 -16.39 -36.50
N GLU A 228 3.54 -16.98 -35.31
CA GLU A 228 4.59 -17.80 -34.67
C GLU A 228 4.31 -19.32 -34.77
N GLY A 229 3.37 -19.74 -35.63
CA GLY A 229 3.00 -21.14 -35.88
C GLY A 229 3.41 -21.64 -37.26
#